data_AF-A0A0R2MAM6-F1
#
_entry.id   AF-A0A0R2MAM6-F1
#
_cell.length_a   1.000
_cell.length_b   1.000
_cell.length_c   1.000
_cell.angle_alpha   90.00
_cell.angle_beta   90.00
_cell.angle_gamma   90.00
#
_symmetry.space_group_name_H-M   'P 1'
#
loop_
_entity.id
_entity.type
_entity.pdbx_description
1 polymer ?
#
loop_
_entity_poly.entity_id
_entity_poly.type
_entity_poly.pdbx_seq_one_letter_code
_entity_poly.pdbx_strand_id
1 'polypeptide(L)'
;MGAMPAMTTLVTPAENRFFLLSERVRRQSSLQQISPLLREHVTIKADSDFLKPTVRNLIIQKHADWLTACSHEWQLLASLPYVINPSESRTQWRHCELCHKPVRYEYHVQNKHNHQELVVGSECVKKFMNAETRYLMVITTEDNRNAVQQYQTLTEAVPVVPTIMFKQPWLPDLPVSQRPQAQQLRQTTTDTVTTYLRRRTTKLPLRELRPAEQTYQRLAADEQAVVAAEKHAAQQRLVQDQQQRQIDAQQSVNAAEQKLRNSRAYRRYLSQLAAIIVTRPERPEAKQRFEKLTVPAMSKTLVNSYQFGQMVIEYRQTGRIQVRRLAMLDHQFVQDLDQTTRELDQRQTTRFYDDVFNSCWGWTYHQAANQRADWQRLLTTRWASQLTLTWFEQLCDQSTVTQIETWLGAHATETMQRELGRRLAANPELGVIARQRLTKGELQTFCRRELATSETMADFNQRFDQQYHLAMERQAELHETLSYFYVAQHSETDHQTAIRRFQWLLEHR
;
A
#
# COMPACT_ATOMS: atom_id res chain seq x y z
N MET A 1 13.45 34.71 17.81
CA MET A 1 12.73 33.99 18.89
C MET A 1 12.76 34.87 20.12
N GLY A 2 11.70 35.65 20.35
CA GLY A 2 11.61 36.53 21.51
C GLY A 2 11.14 35.74 22.74
N ALA A 3 11.93 35.77 23.81
CA ALA A 3 11.60 35.15 25.09
C ALA A 3 10.36 35.83 25.69
N MET A 4 9.27 35.09 25.86
CA MET A 4 8.14 35.54 26.67
C MET A 4 8.53 35.51 28.15
N PRO A 5 8.15 36.53 28.96
CA PRO A 5 8.47 36.55 30.38
C PRO A 5 7.83 35.34 31.08
N ALA A 6 8.64 34.63 31.87
CA ALA A 6 8.21 33.44 32.58
C ALA A 6 7.08 33.79 33.56
N MET A 7 5.87 33.27 33.33
CA MET A 7 4.83 33.26 34.36
C MET A 7 5.34 32.41 35.53
N THR A 8 5.84 33.07 36.57
CA THR A 8 6.34 32.39 37.78
C THR A 8 5.20 31.77 38.58
N THR A 9 3.98 32.30 38.51
CA THR A 9 2.78 31.75 39.18
C THR A 9 1.80 31.20 38.17
N LEU A 10 1.44 29.92 38.31
CA LEU A 10 0.50 29.21 37.42
C LEU A 10 -0.93 29.25 37.94
N VAL A 11 -1.12 29.21 39.27
CA VAL A 11 -2.43 29.34 39.91
C VAL A 11 -2.29 30.22 41.15
N THR A 12 -3.00 31.34 41.15
CA THR A 12 -3.06 32.26 42.30
C THR A 12 -4.03 31.75 43.39
N PRO A 13 -3.93 32.22 44.64
CA PRO A 13 -4.88 31.85 45.70
C PRO A 13 -6.35 32.02 45.32
N ALA A 14 -6.68 33.11 44.63
CA ALA A 14 -8.04 33.39 44.20
C ALA A 14 -8.51 32.47 43.06
N GLU A 15 -7.62 32.12 42.13
CA GLU A 15 -7.90 31.13 41.08
C GLU A 15 -8.10 29.74 41.67
N ASN A 16 -7.25 29.35 42.61
CA ASN A 16 -7.37 28.07 43.33
C ASN A 16 -8.74 27.97 44.01
N ARG A 17 -9.10 29.00 44.80
CA ARG A 17 -10.39 29.05 45.49
C ARG A 17 -11.55 29.00 44.50
N PHE A 18 -11.46 29.73 43.40
CA PHE A 18 -12.48 29.74 42.35
C PHE A 18 -12.67 28.36 41.69
N PHE A 19 -11.58 27.66 41.39
CA PHE A 19 -11.60 26.29 40.88
C PHE A 19 -12.22 25.30 41.87
N LEU A 20 -11.88 25.41 43.16
CA LEU A 20 -12.43 24.53 44.20
C LEU A 20 -13.93 24.72 44.40
N LEU A 21 -14.41 25.97 44.34
CA LEU A 21 -15.82 26.33 44.50
C LEU A 21 -16.67 26.00 43.26
N SER A 22 -16.07 25.96 42.06
CA SER A 22 -16.76 25.60 40.81
C SER A 22 -16.84 24.09 40.64
N GLU A 23 -17.65 23.45 41.49
CA GLU A 23 -17.66 22.01 41.71
C GLU A 23 -17.99 21.20 40.45
N ARG A 24 -18.92 21.68 39.61
CA ARG A 24 -19.39 20.94 38.45
C ARG A 24 -18.32 20.83 37.37
N VAL A 25 -17.74 21.95 36.96
CA VAL A 25 -16.64 22.04 35.99
C VAL A 25 -15.42 21.31 36.53
N ARG A 26 -15.13 21.43 37.82
CA ARG A 26 -14.05 20.67 38.46
C ARG A 26 -14.24 19.16 38.33
N ARG A 27 -15.47 18.65 38.41
CA ARG A 27 -15.78 17.21 38.25
C ARG A 27 -15.91 16.75 36.79
N GLN A 28 -16.28 17.64 35.86
CA GLN A 28 -16.61 17.30 34.47
C GLN A 28 -15.48 17.61 33.47
N SER A 29 -14.37 18.17 33.93
CA SER A 29 -13.23 18.54 33.08
C SER A 29 -11.92 17.95 33.60
N SER A 30 -10.84 18.17 32.85
CA SER A 30 -9.47 17.81 33.28
C SER A 30 -9.01 18.52 34.56
N LEU A 31 -9.75 19.52 35.05
CA LEU A 31 -9.49 20.19 36.34
C LEU A 31 -9.59 19.21 37.53
N GLN A 32 -10.34 18.10 37.39
CA GLN A 32 -10.41 17.05 38.41
C GLN A 32 -9.02 16.46 38.70
N GLN A 33 -8.18 16.32 37.66
CA GLN A 33 -6.88 15.67 37.73
C GLN A 33 -5.90 16.42 38.65
N ILE A 34 -6.12 17.72 38.84
CA ILE A 34 -5.32 18.57 39.73
C ILE A 34 -6.05 18.94 41.03
N SER A 35 -7.25 18.38 41.29
CA SER A 35 -8.01 18.68 42.51
C SER A 35 -7.26 18.39 43.82
N PRO A 36 -6.51 17.28 43.97
CA PRO A 36 -5.69 17.06 45.17
C PRO A 36 -4.65 18.16 45.35
N LEU A 37 -3.94 18.50 44.27
CA LEU A 37 -2.93 19.54 44.23
C LEU A 37 -3.50 20.91 44.65
N LEU A 38 -4.70 21.26 44.18
CA LEU A 38 -5.38 22.50 44.56
C LEU A 38 -5.73 22.57 46.05
N ARG A 39 -6.02 21.43 46.71
CA ARG A 39 -6.31 21.40 48.15
C ARG A 39 -5.05 21.49 49.00
N GLU A 40 -3.96 20.89 48.54
CA GLU A 40 -2.69 20.85 49.25
C GLU A 40 -1.90 22.16 49.11
N HIS A 41 -2.02 22.85 47.97
CA HIS A 41 -1.24 24.04 47.65
C HIS A 41 -2.10 25.21 47.20
N VAL A 42 -2.24 26.22 48.08
CA VAL A 42 -3.03 27.43 47.82
C VAL A 42 -2.49 28.23 46.61
N THR A 43 -1.16 28.25 46.42
CA THR A 43 -0.50 28.88 45.26
C THR A 43 0.36 27.85 44.56
N ILE A 44 0.28 27.79 43.22
CA ILE A 44 1.11 26.91 42.41
C ILE A 44 2.01 27.78 41.55
N LYS A 45 3.32 27.61 41.70
CA LYS A 45 4.34 28.30 40.88
C LYS A 45 4.94 27.34 39.85
N ALA A 46 5.47 27.89 38.76
CA ALA A 46 6.04 27.09 37.68
C ALA A 46 7.31 26.31 38.09
N ASP A 47 7.98 26.77 39.13
CA ASP A 47 9.21 26.25 39.75
C ASP A 47 8.95 25.49 41.06
N SER A 48 7.69 25.17 41.38
CA SER A 48 7.36 24.43 42.61
C SER A 48 7.91 23.00 42.59
N ASP A 49 8.66 22.60 43.62
CA ASP A 49 9.31 21.27 43.71
C ASP A 49 8.32 20.09 43.68
N PHE A 50 7.10 20.31 44.16
CA PHE A 50 6.02 19.32 44.15
C PHE A 50 5.34 19.15 42.77
N LEU A 51 5.63 20.02 41.80
CA LEU A 51 4.91 20.09 40.52
C LEU A 51 5.59 19.24 39.44
N LYS A 52 4.99 18.10 39.09
CA LYS A 52 5.46 17.25 37.98
C LYS A 52 5.36 17.98 36.63
N PRO A 53 6.32 17.81 35.70
CA PRO A 53 6.31 18.48 34.39
C PRO A 53 5.03 18.22 33.56
N THR A 54 4.45 17.03 33.65
CA THR A 54 3.20 16.68 32.96
C THR A 54 2.01 17.47 33.49
N VAL A 55 1.91 17.62 34.81
CA VAL A 55 0.85 18.41 35.47
C VAL A 55 1.05 19.91 35.21
N ARG A 56 2.30 20.39 35.24
CA ARG A 56 2.64 21.76 34.84
C ARG A 56 2.14 22.08 33.43
N ASN A 57 2.45 21.21 32.47
CA ASN A 57 2.02 21.39 31.08
C ASN A 57 0.51 21.34 30.93
N LEU A 58 -0.16 20.45 31.68
CA LEU A 58 -1.63 20.40 31.72
C LEU A 58 -2.22 21.73 32.21
N ILE A 59 -1.69 22.29 33.30
CA ILE A 59 -2.13 23.60 33.82
C ILE A 59 -1.91 24.67 32.76
N ILE A 60 -0.71 24.79 32.20
CA ILE A 60 -0.40 25.81 31.18
C ILE A 60 -1.35 25.71 29.98
N GLN A 61 -1.64 24.50 29.51
CA GLN A 61 -2.49 24.27 28.33
C GLN A 61 -3.98 24.49 28.61
N LYS A 62 -4.45 24.22 29.83
CA LYS A 62 -5.89 24.17 30.15
C LYS A 62 -6.37 25.27 31.09
N HIS A 63 -5.47 26.07 31.66
CA HIS A 63 -5.80 27.11 32.64
C HIS A 63 -6.88 28.09 32.15
N ALA A 64 -6.72 28.63 30.94
CA ALA A 64 -7.69 29.55 30.36
C ALA A 64 -9.06 28.88 30.10
N ASP A 65 -9.05 27.63 29.61
CA ASP A 65 -10.27 26.84 29.40
C ASP A 65 -11.01 26.61 30.72
N TRP A 66 -10.28 26.24 31.79
CA TRP A 66 -10.85 26.03 33.11
C TRP A 66 -11.41 27.31 33.71
N LEU A 67 -10.69 28.43 33.65
CA LEU A 67 -11.20 29.71 34.13
C LEU A 67 -12.48 30.11 33.41
N THR A 68 -12.49 29.96 32.09
CA THR A 68 -13.67 30.24 31.27
C THR A 68 -14.83 29.34 31.68
N ALA A 69 -14.63 28.02 31.74
CA ALA A 69 -15.67 27.08 32.13
C ALA A 69 -16.21 27.35 33.54
N CYS A 70 -15.34 27.56 34.53
CA CYS A 70 -15.73 27.91 35.89
C CYS A 70 -16.52 29.23 35.93
N SER A 71 -16.14 30.24 35.13
CA SER A 71 -16.88 31.51 35.04
C SER A 71 -18.34 31.38 34.62
N HIS A 72 -18.70 30.33 33.87
CA HIS A 72 -20.06 30.10 33.41
C HIS A 72 -20.97 29.46 34.47
N GLU A 73 -20.41 28.87 35.52
CA GLU A 73 -21.19 28.31 36.64
C GLU A 73 -21.82 29.38 37.54
N TRP A 74 -21.27 30.59 37.55
CA TRP A 74 -21.68 31.66 38.46
C TRP A 74 -22.50 32.72 37.74
N GLN A 75 -23.43 33.34 38.46
CA GLN A 75 -24.24 34.49 38.02
C GLN A 75 -24.47 35.45 39.19
N LEU A 76 -24.87 36.70 38.94
CA LEU A 76 -25.31 37.59 40.02
C LEU A 76 -26.59 37.08 40.68
N LEU A 77 -26.67 37.21 42.00
CA LEU A 77 -27.86 36.86 42.79
C LEU A 77 -28.94 37.93 42.59
N ALA A 78 -30.11 37.55 42.08
CA ALA A 78 -31.15 38.52 41.71
C ALA A 78 -31.81 39.24 42.89
N SER A 79 -31.96 38.55 44.03
CA SER A 79 -32.59 39.10 45.24
C SER A 79 -31.73 40.16 45.94
N LEU A 80 -30.41 40.04 45.86
CA LEU A 80 -29.46 40.93 46.51
C LEU A 80 -28.16 41.05 45.70
N PRO A 81 -28.17 41.61 44.49
CA PRO A 81 -27.01 41.53 43.60
C PRO A 81 -25.84 42.41 44.06
N TYR A 82 -26.12 43.47 44.81
CA TYR A 82 -25.15 44.48 45.19
C TYR A 82 -25.50 45.15 46.51
N VAL A 83 -24.53 45.22 47.42
CA VAL A 83 -24.62 45.86 48.73
C VAL A 83 -23.40 46.76 48.94
N ILE A 84 -23.62 47.94 49.53
CA ILE A 84 -22.54 48.80 50.00
C ILE A 84 -22.48 48.66 51.51
N ASN A 85 -21.31 48.26 52.02
CA ASN A 85 -21.11 48.18 53.46
C ASN A 85 -21.25 49.58 54.09
N PRO A 86 -22.11 49.77 55.10
CA PRO A 86 -22.40 51.09 55.66
C PRO A 86 -21.29 51.62 56.58
N SER A 87 -20.34 50.78 57.01
CA SER A 87 -19.25 51.20 57.88
C SER A 87 -18.14 51.91 57.11
N GLU A 88 -17.66 53.03 57.66
CA GLU A 88 -16.46 53.72 57.17
C GLU A 88 -15.16 53.01 57.63
N SER A 89 -15.24 52.05 58.57
CA SER A 89 -14.08 51.29 59.03
C SER A 89 -13.83 50.05 58.18
N ARG A 90 -12.66 49.99 57.53
CA ARG A 90 -12.24 48.86 56.69
C ARG A 90 -12.13 47.53 57.44
N THR A 91 -11.96 47.54 58.77
CA THR A 91 -11.91 46.32 59.60
C THR A 91 -13.29 45.69 59.81
N GLN A 92 -14.36 46.43 59.56
CA GLN A 92 -15.75 45.97 59.69
C GLN A 92 -16.33 45.51 58.34
N TRP A 93 -15.57 45.60 57.25
CA TRP A 93 -16.00 45.15 55.93
C TRP A 93 -15.94 43.62 55.82
N ARG A 94 -16.90 43.05 55.10
CA ARG A 94 -16.83 41.62 54.73
C ARG A 94 -15.62 41.38 53.83
N HIS A 95 -15.11 40.15 53.84
CA HIS A 95 -13.97 39.77 53.00
C HIS A 95 -14.47 39.04 51.76
N CYS A 96 -13.90 39.37 50.60
CA CYS A 96 -14.16 38.65 49.35
C CYS A 96 -13.82 37.17 49.53
N GLU A 97 -14.74 36.27 49.19
CA GLU A 97 -14.55 34.83 49.40
C GLU A 97 -13.61 34.16 48.38
N LEU A 98 -13.16 34.91 47.37
CA LEU A 98 -12.14 34.46 46.43
C LEU A 98 -10.74 34.94 46.83
N CYS A 99 -10.56 36.24 47.10
CA CYS A 99 -9.22 36.82 47.35
C CYS A 99 -8.94 37.20 48.81
N HIS A 100 -9.91 37.03 49.71
CA HIS A 100 -9.84 37.38 51.13
C HIS A 100 -9.41 38.82 51.42
N LYS A 101 -9.64 39.76 50.50
CA LYS A 101 -9.47 41.20 50.76
C LYS A 101 -10.80 41.78 51.26
N PRO A 102 -10.78 42.73 52.22
CA PRO A 102 -12.00 43.39 52.67
C PRO A 102 -12.62 44.23 51.53
N VAL A 103 -13.94 44.15 51.40
CA VAL A 103 -14.73 44.72 50.29
C VAL A 103 -15.79 45.68 50.81
N ARG A 104 -15.75 46.95 50.36
CA ARG A 104 -16.82 47.93 50.61
C ARG A 104 -18.02 47.69 49.70
N TYR A 105 -17.74 47.30 48.47
CA TYR A 105 -18.69 47.01 47.40
C TYR A 105 -18.84 45.50 47.28
N GLU A 106 -19.92 45.00 47.87
CA GLU A 106 -20.23 43.58 48.00
C GLU A 106 -21.11 43.17 46.81
N TYR A 107 -20.58 42.32 45.92
CA TYR A 107 -21.37 41.69 44.86
C TYR A 107 -21.69 40.27 45.29
N HIS A 108 -22.98 39.93 45.27
CA HIS A 108 -23.41 38.58 45.62
C HIS A 108 -23.59 37.80 44.33
N VAL A 109 -22.85 36.71 44.19
CA VAL A 109 -22.98 35.77 43.08
C VAL A 109 -23.53 34.46 43.60
N GLN A 110 -24.22 33.73 42.74
CA GLN A 110 -24.78 32.42 43.03
C GLN A 110 -24.33 31.41 41.97
N ASN A 111 -23.99 30.21 42.39
CA ASN A 111 -23.77 29.09 41.49
C ASN A 111 -25.12 28.62 40.91
N LYS A 112 -25.18 28.49 39.58
CA LYS A 112 -26.41 28.13 38.83
C LYS A 112 -26.93 26.72 39.12
N HIS A 113 -26.14 25.85 39.76
CA HIS A 113 -26.46 24.45 39.93
C HIS A 113 -26.72 24.04 41.37
N ASN A 114 -25.88 24.47 42.31
CA ASN A 114 -26.01 24.12 43.72
C ASN A 114 -26.54 25.28 44.58
N HIS A 115 -26.85 26.43 43.96
CA HIS A 115 -27.35 27.64 44.60
C HIS A 115 -26.46 28.22 45.71
N GLN A 116 -25.19 27.80 45.78
CA GLN A 116 -24.22 28.35 46.70
C GLN A 116 -24.00 29.84 46.38
N GLU A 117 -24.13 30.68 47.41
CA GLU A 117 -23.90 32.11 47.30
C GLU A 117 -22.47 32.46 47.73
N LEU A 118 -21.90 33.45 47.04
CA LEU A 118 -20.61 34.04 47.42
C LEU A 118 -20.66 35.56 47.43
N VAL A 119 -19.97 36.17 48.40
CA VAL A 119 -19.66 37.60 48.43
C VAL A 119 -18.31 37.86 47.80
N VAL A 120 -18.30 38.62 46.71
CA VAL A 120 -17.09 38.94 45.93
C VAL A 120 -16.94 40.44 45.71
N GLY A 121 -15.69 40.91 45.69
CA GLY A 121 -15.38 42.30 45.34
C GLY A 121 -15.37 42.54 43.84
N SER A 122 -15.48 43.81 43.43
CA SER A 122 -15.48 44.24 42.02
C SER A 122 -14.35 43.65 41.18
N GLU A 123 -13.13 43.61 41.73
CA GLU A 123 -11.95 43.11 41.01
C GLU A 123 -12.02 41.59 40.79
N CYS A 124 -12.62 40.84 41.72
CA CYS A 124 -12.83 39.42 41.54
C CYS A 124 -13.97 39.14 40.54
N VAL A 125 -15.03 39.97 40.52
CA VAL A 125 -16.06 39.87 39.47
C VAL A 125 -15.45 40.11 38.09
N LYS A 126 -14.66 41.18 37.94
CA LYS A 126 -14.00 41.51 36.66
C LYS A 126 -13.04 40.42 36.17
N LYS A 127 -12.33 39.76 37.10
CA LYS A 127 -11.32 38.73 36.80
C LYS A 127 -11.91 37.35 36.55
N PHE A 128 -12.90 36.92 37.33
CA PHE A 128 -13.35 35.52 37.37
C PHE A 128 -14.72 35.29 36.75
N MET A 129 -15.57 36.31 36.67
CA MET A 129 -16.94 36.13 36.19
C MET A 129 -17.03 36.31 34.69
N ASN A 130 -17.99 35.62 34.08
CA ASN A 130 -18.19 35.65 32.64
C ASN A 130 -18.61 37.06 32.15
N ALA A 131 -18.59 37.28 30.84
CA ALA A 131 -18.94 38.57 30.23
C ALA A 131 -20.37 39.03 30.61
N GLU A 132 -21.30 38.09 30.69
CA GLU A 132 -22.71 38.33 31.08
C GLU A 132 -22.82 38.90 32.51
N THR A 133 -22.17 38.27 33.48
CA THR A 133 -22.18 38.69 34.89
C THR A 133 -21.51 40.06 35.05
N ARG A 134 -20.40 40.30 34.34
CA ARG A 134 -19.71 41.61 34.34
C ARG A 134 -20.55 42.71 33.70
N TYR A 135 -21.29 42.39 32.64
CA TYR A 135 -22.23 43.31 32.01
C TYR A 135 -23.36 43.70 32.97
N LEU A 136 -23.96 42.73 33.66
CA LEU A 136 -25.02 42.99 34.64
C LEU A 136 -24.51 43.74 35.86
N MET A 137 -23.28 43.49 36.30
CA MET A 137 -22.64 44.21 37.40
C MET A 137 -22.67 45.72 37.18
N VAL A 138 -22.24 46.18 36.00
CA VAL A 138 -22.19 47.61 35.65
C VAL A 138 -23.58 48.24 35.73
N ILE A 139 -24.58 47.63 35.07
CA ILE A 139 -25.94 48.17 35.03
C ILE A 139 -26.57 48.19 36.43
N THR A 140 -26.32 47.15 37.23
CA THR A 140 -26.90 47.03 38.57
C THR A 140 -26.35 48.07 39.55
N THR A 141 -25.06 48.40 39.43
CA THR A 141 -24.40 49.38 40.29
C THR A 141 -24.74 50.81 39.90
N GLU A 142 -24.82 51.11 38.60
CA GLU A 142 -24.91 52.49 38.10
C GLU A 142 -26.35 52.94 37.80
N ASP A 143 -27.19 52.06 37.26
CA ASP A 143 -28.47 52.44 36.66
C ASP A 143 -29.69 51.87 37.42
N ASN A 144 -29.73 50.55 37.59
CA ASN A 144 -30.92 49.83 38.03
C ASN A 144 -30.61 48.61 38.90
N ARG A 145 -30.88 48.73 40.21
CA ARG A 145 -30.68 47.63 41.19
C ARG A 145 -31.47 46.36 40.89
N ASN A 146 -32.55 46.46 40.11
CA ASN A 146 -33.39 45.31 39.72
C ASN A 146 -32.98 44.71 38.37
N ALA A 147 -31.89 45.17 37.75
CA ALA A 147 -31.47 44.73 36.41
C ALA A 147 -31.23 43.22 36.32
N VAL A 148 -30.71 42.59 37.38
CA VAL A 148 -30.47 41.14 37.40
C VAL A 148 -31.78 40.36 37.28
N GLN A 149 -32.79 40.72 38.09
CA GLN A 149 -34.12 40.09 38.02
C GLN A 149 -34.80 40.34 36.67
N GLN A 150 -34.76 41.58 36.17
CA GLN A 150 -35.31 41.92 34.85
C GLN A 150 -34.66 41.14 33.72
N TYR A 151 -33.35 40.95 33.79
CA TYR A 151 -32.60 40.19 32.80
C TYR A 151 -32.96 38.71 32.85
N GLN A 152 -33.08 38.11 34.05
CA GLN A 152 -33.52 36.72 34.19
C GLN A 152 -34.92 36.50 33.59
N THR A 153 -35.89 37.36 33.91
CA THR A 153 -37.24 37.28 33.29
C THR A 153 -37.19 37.46 31.77
N LEU A 154 -36.29 38.32 31.27
CA LEU A 154 -36.12 38.49 29.83
C LEU A 154 -35.53 37.23 29.17
N THR A 155 -34.51 36.63 29.74
CA THR A 155 -33.83 35.46 29.15
C THR A 155 -34.65 34.18 29.30
N GLU A 156 -35.58 34.11 30.26
CA GLU A 156 -36.63 33.10 30.27
C GLU A 156 -37.59 33.26 29.08
N ALA A 157 -37.96 34.49 28.73
CA ALA A 157 -38.88 34.77 27.62
C ALA A 157 -38.20 34.70 26.23
N VAL A 158 -36.91 35.03 26.14
CA VAL A 158 -36.11 34.99 24.90
C VAL A 158 -34.74 34.33 25.18
N PRO A 159 -34.68 32.99 25.24
CA PRO A 159 -33.48 32.25 25.68
C PRO A 159 -32.24 32.43 24.82
N VAL A 160 -32.39 32.92 23.59
CA VAL A 160 -31.27 33.15 22.67
C VAL A 160 -30.49 34.44 22.97
N VAL A 161 -31.04 35.35 23.78
CA VAL A 161 -30.42 36.65 24.09
C VAL A 161 -28.99 36.53 24.66
N PRO A 162 -28.74 35.71 25.70
CA PRO A 162 -27.38 35.54 26.23
C PRO A 162 -26.41 35.00 25.17
N THR A 163 -26.93 34.13 24.30
CA THR A 163 -26.16 33.51 23.23
C THR A 163 -25.74 34.56 22.19
N ILE A 164 -26.69 35.39 21.72
CA ILE A 164 -26.42 36.51 20.80
C ILE A 164 -25.43 37.52 21.39
N MET A 165 -25.62 37.90 22.65
CA MET A 165 -24.83 38.96 23.27
C MET A 165 -23.43 38.48 23.69
N PHE A 166 -23.28 37.26 24.21
CA PHE A 166 -22.09 36.87 24.97
C PHE A 166 -21.33 35.65 24.45
N LYS A 167 -21.92 34.80 23.58
CA LYS A 167 -21.20 33.61 23.07
C LYS A 167 -19.95 34.03 22.29
N GLN A 168 -18.85 33.30 22.52
CA GLN A 168 -17.58 33.44 21.82
C GLN A 168 -16.95 32.06 21.59
N PRO A 169 -16.41 31.76 20.40
CA PRO A 169 -16.57 32.54 19.17
C PRO A 169 -18.04 32.58 18.73
N TRP A 170 -18.47 33.72 18.17
CA TRP A 170 -19.84 33.93 17.69
C TRP A 170 -19.94 33.66 16.20
N LEU A 171 -20.64 32.58 15.84
CA LEU A 171 -20.85 32.15 14.45
C LEU A 171 -19.53 32.18 13.62
N PRO A 172 -18.47 31.47 14.05
CA PRO A 172 -17.14 31.53 13.43
C PRO A 172 -17.10 31.10 11.96
N ASP A 173 -17.91 30.12 11.57
CA ASP A 173 -17.89 29.49 10.25
C ASP A 173 -18.97 30.07 9.32
N LEU A 174 -19.59 31.18 9.74
CA LEU A 174 -20.59 31.88 8.97
C LEU A 174 -20.00 32.45 7.66
N PRO A 175 -20.71 32.30 6.52
CA PRO A 175 -20.30 32.89 5.25
C PRO A 175 -19.99 34.38 5.35
N VAL A 176 -18.94 34.83 4.65
CA VAL A 176 -18.47 36.23 4.68
C VAL A 176 -19.60 37.22 4.33
N SER A 177 -20.49 36.86 3.42
CA SER A 177 -21.65 37.66 3.01
C SER A 177 -22.66 37.93 4.13
N GLN A 178 -22.74 37.05 5.14
CA GLN A 178 -23.70 37.14 6.23
C GLN A 178 -23.11 37.74 7.52
N ARG A 179 -21.78 37.92 7.59
CA ARG A 179 -21.10 38.51 8.76
C ARG A 179 -21.61 39.92 9.14
N PRO A 180 -21.89 40.83 8.19
CA PRO A 180 -22.46 42.15 8.54
C PRO A 180 -23.82 42.02 9.22
N GLN A 181 -24.68 41.11 8.75
CA GLN A 181 -25.98 40.84 9.36
C GLN A 181 -25.85 40.27 10.78
N ALA A 182 -24.90 39.36 11.00
CA ALA A 182 -24.62 38.81 12.33
C ALA A 182 -24.10 39.87 13.32
N GLN A 183 -23.24 40.79 12.86
CA GLN A 183 -22.75 41.92 13.65
C GLN A 183 -23.88 42.89 14.01
N GLN A 184 -24.69 43.26 13.01
CA GLN A 184 -25.85 44.14 13.21
C GLN A 184 -26.82 43.52 14.22
N LEU A 185 -27.15 42.24 14.06
CA LEU A 185 -28.02 41.50 15.00
C LEU A 185 -27.51 41.56 16.43
N ARG A 186 -26.21 41.32 16.63
CA ARG A 186 -25.60 41.37 17.96
C ARG A 186 -25.65 42.78 18.55
N GLN A 187 -25.36 43.80 17.74
CA GLN A 187 -25.41 45.20 18.16
C GLN A 187 -26.83 45.61 18.55
N THR A 188 -27.82 45.40 17.67
CA THR A 188 -29.21 45.79 17.91
C THR A 188 -29.82 45.05 19.10
N THR A 189 -29.49 43.77 19.28
CA THR A 189 -29.92 42.98 20.44
C THR A 189 -29.30 43.57 21.72
N THR A 190 -28.00 43.84 21.70
CA THR A 190 -27.29 44.41 22.86
C THR A 190 -27.87 45.78 23.25
N ASP A 191 -28.13 46.66 22.28
CA ASP A 191 -28.70 47.98 22.52
C ASP A 191 -30.12 47.91 23.08
N THR A 192 -30.94 47.01 22.53
CA THR A 192 -32.32 46.79 22.99
C THR A 192 -32.35 46.29 24.43
N VAL A 193 -31.53 45.28 24.74
CA VAL A 193 -31.43 44.72 26.10
C VAL A 193 -30.85 45.74 27.06
N THR A 194 -29.78 46.44 26.71
CA THR A 194 -29.17 47.49 27.55
C THR A 194 -30.18 48.58 27.88
N THR A 195 -30.92 49.07 26.86
CA THR A 195 -31.94 50.09 27.04
C THR A 195 -33.08 49.61 27.95
N TYR A 196 -33.50 48.36 27.81
CA TYR A 196 -34.50 47.76 28.69
C TYR A 196 -34.02 47.66 30.13
N LEU A 197 -32.82 47.13 30.38
CA LEU A 197 -32.28 46.93 31.73
C LEU A 197 -32.00 48.24 32.47
N ARG A 198 -31.63 49.31 31.75
CA ARG A 198 -31.45 50.65 32.36
C ARG A 198 -32.77 51.29 32.80
N ARG A 199 -33.90 50.86 32.22
CA ARG A 199 -35.23 51.39 32.55
C ARG A 199 -35.86 50.55 33.67
N ARG A 200 -36.46 51.21 34.65
CA ARG A 200 -37.25 50.57 35.72
C ARG A 200 -38.66 50.17 35.23
N THR A 201 -38.73 49.38 34.16
CA THR A 201 -39.99 48.88 33.58
C THR A 201 -40.13 47.38 33.75
N THR A 202 -41.37 46.89 33.80
CA THR A 202 -41.71 45.46 33.79
C THR A 202 -42.14 44.97 32.41
N LYS A 203 -42.30 45.87 31.43
CA LYS A 203 -42.73 45.52 30.08
C LYS A 203 -41.54 45.00 29.26
N LEU A 204 -41.58 43.72 28.90
CA LEU A 204 -40.56 43.08 28.07
C LEU A 204 -40.54 43.64 26.63
N PRO A 205 -39.35 43.90 26.04
CA PRO A 205 -39.19 44.37 24.65
C PRO A 205 -39.31 43.21 23.64
N LEU A 206 -40.41 42.44 23.71
CA LEU A 206 -40.58 41.24 22.88
C LEU A 206 -40.82 41.55 21.41
N ARG A 207 -41.35 42.74 21.10
CA ARG A 207 -41.61 43.16 19.70
C ARG A 207 -40.31 43.33 18.93
N GLU A 208 -39.28 43.82 19.61
CA GLU A 208 -37.94 44.06 19.08
C GLU A 208 -37.08 42.77 19.10
N LEU A 209 -37.24 41.92 20.12
CA LEU A 209 -36.37 40.75 20.30
C LEU A 209 -36.84 39.47 19.59
N ARG A 210 -38.13 39.29 19.32
CA ARG A 210 -38.60 38.11 18.55
C ARG A 210 -38.04 38.04 17.12
N PRO A 211 -37.97 39.14 16.35
CA PRO A 211 -37.29 39.13 15.05
C PRO A 211 -35.79 38.80 15.16
N ALA A 212 -35.13 39.24 16.24
CA ALA A 212 -33.72 38.95 16.49
C ALA A 212 -33.49 37.44 16.70
N GLU A 213 -34.40 36.76 17.42
CA GLU A 213 -34.37 35.32 17.60
C GLU A 213 -34.49 34.56 16.27
N GLN A 214 -35.45 34.92 15.43
CA GLN A 214 -35.62 34.30 14.11
C GLN A 214 -34.39 34.50 13.21
N THR A 215 -33.80 35.71 13.26
CA THR A 215 -32.59 36.02 12.50
C THR A 215 -31.40 35.18 13.00
N TYR A 216 -31.24 35.04 14.31
CA TYR A 216 -30.21 34.19 14.89
C TYR A 216 -30.36 32.73 14.46
N GLN A 217 -31.57 32.17 14.55
CA GLN A 217 -31.84 30.78 14.17
C GLN A 217 -31.48 30.52 12.70
N ARG A 218 -31.77 31.47 11.80
CA ARG A 218 -31.39 31.37 10.38
C ARG A 218 -29.88 31.36 10.20
N LEU A 219 -29.17 32.31 10.79
CA LEU A 219 -27.71 32.39 10.69
C LEU A 219 -27.02 31.14 11.28
N ALA A 220 -27.55 30.62 12.38
CA ALA A 220 -27.04 29.39 13.00
C ALA A 220 -27.28 28.15 12.11
N ALA A 221 -28.43 28.07 11.44
CA ALA A 221 -28.72 27.00 10.49
C ALA A 221 -27.80 27.06 9.26
N ASP A 222 -27.55 28.27 8.74
CA ASP A 222 -26.66 28.50 7.60
C ASP A 222 -25.21 28.09 7.94
N GLU A 223 -24.71 28.44 9.13
CA GLU A 223 -23.41 27.98 9.62
C GLU A 223 -23.34 26.45 9.71
N GLN A 224 -24.37 25.81 10.27
CA GLN A 224 -24.42 24.35 10.36
C GLN A 224 -24.39 23.67 8.98
N ALA A 225 -25.06 24.25 7.99
CA ALA A 225 -25.03 23.74 6.62
C ALA A 225 -23.63 23.83 6.00
N VAL A 226 -22.90 24.92 6.21
CA VAL A 226 -21.52 25.09 5.75
C VAL A 226 -20.60 24.05 6.38
N VAL A 227 -20.63 23.92 7.72
CA VAL A 227 -19.80 22.96 8.45
C VAL A 227 -20.11 21.52 8.02
N ALA A 228 -21.37 21.19 7.75
CA ALA A 228 -21.76 19.87 7.25
C ALA A 228 -21.24 19.61 5.84
N ALA A 229 -21.33 20.59 4.94
CA ALA A 229 -20.84 20.48 3.56
C ALA A 229 -19.31 20.29 3.52
N GLU A 230 -18.56 21.03 4.34
CA GLU A 230 -17.10 20.88 4.43
C GLU A 230 -16.68 19.50 4.94
N LYS A 231 -17.36 18.99 5.98
CA LYS A 231 -17.12 17.63 6.50
C LYS A 231 -17.37 16.58 5.44
N HIS A 232 -18.46 16.69 4.68
CA HIS A 232 -18.78 15.75 3.63
C HIS A 232 -17.74 15.79 2.49
N ALA A 233 -17.32 16.99 2.07
CA ALA A 233 -16.28 17.15 1.06
C ALA A 233 -14.92 16.56 1.52
N ALA A 234 -14.55 16.75 2.78
CA ALA A 234 -13.33 16.17 3.35
C ALA A 234 -13.37 14.63 3.37
N GLN A 235 -14.52 14.05 3.73
CA GLN A 235 -14.70 12.58 3.70
C GLN A 235 -14.61 12.03 2.28
N GLN A 236 -15.23 12.68 1.30
CA GLN A 236 -15.16 12.26 -0.10
C GLN A 236 -13.71 12.27 -0.62
N ARG A 237 -12.93 13.30 -0.30
CA ARG A 237 -11.51 13.38 -0.68
C ARG A 237 -10.70 12.23 -0.08
N LEU A 238 -10.90 11.91 1.19
CA LEU A 238 -10.22 10.78 1.83
C LEU A 238 -10.52 9.45 1.15
N VAL A 239 -11.79 9.20 0.77
CA VAL A 239 -12.18 7.99 0.04
C VAL A 239 -11.53 7.93 -1.34
N GLN A 240 -11.53 9.05 -2.08
CA GLN A 240 -10.89 9.14 -3.39
C GLN A 240 -9.36 8.90 -3.29
N ASP A 241 -8.69 9.52 -2.33
CA ASP A 241 -7.25 9.34 -2.11
C ASP A 241 -6.88 7.91 -1.71
N GLN A 242 -7.77 7.20 -1.01
CA GLN A 242 -7.58 5.79 -0.69
C GLN A 242 -7.75 4.91 -1.93
N GLN A 243 -8.79 5.16 -2.74
CA GLN A 243 -9.03 4.43 -3.98
C GLN A 243 -7.88 4.61 -4.98
N GLN A 244 -7.38 5.84 -5.16
CA GLN A 244 -6.27 6.10 -6.07
C GLN A 244 -4.99 5.39 -5.64
N ARG A 245 -4.65 5.42 -4.34
CA ARG A 245 -3.49 4.70 -3.81
C ARG A 245 -3.57 3.19 -4.02
N GLN A 246 -4.77 2.60 -3.92
CA GLN A 246 -4.96 1.18 -4.20
C GLN A 246 -4.76 0.85 -5.68
N ILE A 247 -5.27 1.70 -6.58
CA ILE A 247 -5.08 1.54 -8.03
C ILE A 247 -3.60 1.62 -8.39
N ASP A 248 -2.89 2.65 -7.90
CA ASP A 248 -1.47 2.85 -8.18
C ASP A 248 -0.61 1.69 -7.66
N ALA A 249 -0.92 1.19 -6.45
CA ALA A 249 -0.25 0.03 -5.87
C ALA A 249 -0.43 -1.22 -6.75
N GLN A 250 -1.67 -1.50 -7.19
CA GLN A 250 -1.95 -2.65 -8.05
C GLN A 250 -1.26 -2.55 -9.41
N GLN A 251 -1.24 -1.35 -10.02
CA GLN A 251 -0.55 -1.12 -11.29
C GLN A 251 0.97 -1.33 -11.16
N SER A 252 1.56 -0.89 -10.06
CA SER A 252 3.00 -1.07 -9.81
C SER A 252 3.41 -2.54 -9.66
N VAL A 253 2.57 -3.34 -8.99
CA VAL A 253 2.79 -4.79 -8.82
C VAL A 253 2.68 -5.50 -10.17
N ASN A 254 1.63 -5.22 -10.94
CA ASN A 254 1.43 -5.82 -12.26
C ASN A 254 2.57 -5.46 -13.23
N ALA A 255 3.04 -4.21 -13.21
CA ALA A 255 4.15 -3.76 -14.05
C ALA A 255 5.47 -4.44 -13.68
N ALA A 256 5.76 -4.61 -12.38
CA ALA A 256 6.95 -5.31 -11.91
C ALA A 256 6.93 -6.80 -12.30
N GLU A 257 5.78 -7.46 -12.19
CA GLU A 257 5.59 -8.86 -12.60
C GLU A 257 5.78 -9.03 -14.11
N GLN A 258 5.19 -8.15 -14.91
CA GLN A 258 5.31 -8.22 -16.37
C GLN A 258 6.76 -7.96 -16.84
N LYS A 259 7.47 -7.04 -16.17
CA LYS A 259 8.91 -6.80 -16.40
C LYS A 259 9.75 -8.04 -16.09
N LEU A 260 9.42 -8.76 -15.02
CA LEU A 260 10.09 -10.02 -14.67
C LEU A 260 9.88 -11.08 -15.76
N ARG A 261 8.63 -11.32 -16.20
CA ARG A 261 8.30 -12.33 -17.21
C ARG A 261 8.98 -12.08 -18.55
N ASN A 262 9.11 -10.81 -18.93
CA ASN A 262 9.79 -10.42 -20.17
C ASN A 262 11.33 -10.51 -20.07
N SER A 263 11.88 -10.65 -18.86
CA SER A 263 13.33 -10.71 -18.65
C SER A 263 13.95 -11.97 -19.25
N ARG A 264 15.19 -11.84 -19.74
CA ARG A 264 15.97 -12.98 -20.26
C ARG A 264 16.31 -13.98 -19.16
N ALA A 265 16.55 -13.50 -17.93
CA ALA A 265 16.91 -14.33 -16.78
C ALA A 265 15.75 -15.27 -16.39
N TYR A 266 14.52 -14.77 -16.36
CA TYR A 266 13.33 -15.58 -16.08
C TYR A 266 13.12 -16.67 -17.14
N ARG A 267 13.16 -16.31 -18.42
CA ARG A 267 13.00 -17.28 -19.52
C ARG A 267 14.10 -18.35 -19.52
N ARG A 268 15.36 -17.96 -19.25
CA ARG A 268 16.47 -18.91 -19.09
C ARG A 268 16.22 -19.88 -17.94
N TYR A 269 15.81 -19.37 -16.79
CA TYR A 269 15.51 -20.19 -15.62
C TYR A 269 14.37 -21.19 -15.90
N LEU A 270 13.26 -20.75 -16.50
CA LEU A 270 12.18 -21.66 -16.94
C LEU A 270 12.69 -22.74 -17.90
N SER A 271 13.50 -22.38 -18.89
CA SER A 271 14.03 -23.34 -19.85
C SER A 271 14.94 -24.39 -19.21
N GLN A 272 15.72 -24.01 -18.18
CA GLN A 272 16.58 -24.92 -17.44
C GLN A 272 15.77 -25.89 -16.58
N LEU A 273 14.73 -25.38 -15.91
CA LEU A 273 13.79 -26.21 -15.14
C LEU A 273 13.08 -27.22 -16.05
N ALA A 274 12.52 -26.74 -17.17
CA ALA A 274 11.88 -27.58 -18.17
C ALA A 274 12.83 -28.68 -18.68
N ALA A 275 14.09 -28.35 -18.98
CA ALA A 275 15.08 -29.33 -19.44
C ALA A 275 15.32 -30.48 -18.46
N ILE A 276 15.26 -30.22 -17.15
CA ILE A 276 15.36 -31.28 -16.13
C ILE A 276 14.05 -32.08 -16.07
N ILE A 277 12.89 -31.42 -16.11
CA ILE A 277 11.59 -32.10 -15.99
C ILE A 277 11.35 -33.05 -17.18
N VAL A 278 11.71 -32.64 -18.39
CA VAL A 278 11.54 -33.44 -19.62
C VAL A 278 12.29 -34.76 -19.55
N THR A 279 13.42 -34.86 -18.85
CA THR A 279 14.13 -36.14 -18.69
C THR A 279 13.44 -37.12 -17.73
N ARG A 280 12.37 -36.68 -17.05
CA ARG A 280 11.58 -37.45 -16.06
C ARG A 280 12.44 -38.18 -15.01
N PRO A 281 13.39 -37.49 -14.38
CA PRO A 281 14.31 -38.10 -13.43
C PRO A 281 13.58 -38.58 -12.16
N GLU A 282 14.23 -39.46 -11.41
CA GLU A 282 13.81 -39.76 -10.03
C GLU A 282 14.00 -38.52 -9.13
N ARG A 283 13.20 -38.44 -8.06
CA ARG A 283 13.19 -37.27 -7.16
C ARG A 283 14.57 -36.86 -6.62
N PRO A 284 15.46 -37.78 -6.18
CA PRO A 284 16.79 -37.41 -5.69
C PRO A 284 17.66 -36.76 -6.77
N GLU A 285 17.63 -37.30 -7.99
CA GLU A 285 18.37 -36.76 -9.13
C GLU A 285 17.82 -35.39 -9.56
N ALA A 286 16.50 -35.25 -9.58
CA ALA A 286 15.84 -33.97 -9.87
C ALA A 286 16.30 -32.87 -8.91
N LYS A 287 16.38 -33.19 -7.60
CA LYS A 287 16.87 -32.28 -6.56
C LYS A 287 18.33 -31.89 -6.79
N GLN A 288 19.20 -32.86 -7.06
CA GLN A 288 20.62 -32.60 -7.31
C GLN A 288 20.85 -31.72 -8.54
N ARG A 289 20.07 -31.93 -9.62
CA ARG A 289 20.15 -31.10 -10.82
C ARG A 289 19.59 -29.69 -10.58
N PHE A 290 18.51 -29.57 -9.81
CA PHE A 290 17.91 -28.28 -9.43
C PHE A 290 18.88 -27.40 -8.62
N GLU A 291 19.62 -27.98 -7.68
CA GLU A 291 20.58 -27.25 -6.83
C GLU A 291 21.76 -26.66 -7.62
N LYS A 292 22.02 -27.15 -8.84
CA LYS A 292 23.03 -26.62 -9.75
C LYS A 292 22.54 -25.43 -10.59
N LEU A 293 21.25 -25.10 -10.53
CA LEU A 293 20.68 -24.02 -11.32
C LEU A 293 20.98 -22.66 -10.71
N THR A 294 21.33 -21.70 -11.57
CA THR A 294 21.45 -20.29 -11.16
C THR A 294 20.06 -19.67 -11.10
N VAL A 295 19.59 -19.38 -9.89
CA VAL A 295 18.31 -18.72 -9.68
C VAL A 295 18.45 -17.22 -10.02
N PRO A 296 17.54 -16.61 -10.80
CA PRO A 296 17.58 -15.19 -11.08
C PRO A 296 17.45 -14.37 -9.78
N ALA A 297 18.19 -13.26 -9.69
CA ALA A 297 18.11 -12.35 -8.54
C ALA A 297 16.70 -11.74 -8.47
N MET A 298 15.90 -12.25 -7.55
CA MET A 298 14.51 -11.85 -7.35
C MET A 298 14.24 -11.60 -5.88
N SER A 299 13.31 -10.69 -5.58
CA SER A 299 12.87 -10.40 -4.21
C SER A 299 12.16 -11.57 -3.53
N LYS A 300 11.63 -12.52 -4.31
CA LYS A 300 10.95 -13.73 -3.82
C LYS A 300 11.40 -14.96 -4.59
N THR A 301 11.66 -16.05 -3.88
CA THR A 301 11.96 -17.36 -4.47
C THR A 301 10.75 -17.90 -5.22
N LEU A 302 10.90 -18.18 -6.52
CA LEU A 302 9.81 -18.67 -7.37
C LEU A 302 9.42 -20.12 -7.06
N VAL A 303 10.41 -20.98 -6.85
CA VAL A 303 10.20 -22.39 -6.53
C VAL A 303 11.38 -22.90 -5.71
N ASN A 304 11.11 -23.73 -4.71
CA ASN A 304 12.16 -24.40 -3.93
C ASN A 304 12.37 -25.86 -4.38
N SER A 305 13.43 -26.51 -3.89
CA SER A 305 13.81 -27.86 -4.32
C SER A 305 12.75 -28.92 -4.00
N TYR A 306 12.01 -28.77 -2.89
CA TYR A 306 10.90 -29.67 -2.54
C TYR A 306 9.74 -29.53 -3.54
N GLN A 307 9.31 -28.30 -3.80
CA GLN A 307 8.24 -27.97 -4.72
C GLN A 307 8.58 -28.43 -6.14
N PHE A 308 9.81 -28.17 -6.58
CA PHE A 308 10.32 -28.64 -7.87
C PHE A 308 10.29 -30.17 -7.97
N GLY A 309 10.73 -30.88 -6.92
CA GLY A 309 10.66 -32.34 -6.89
C GLY A 309 9.23 -32.89 -7.00
N GLN A 310 8.22 -32.20 -6.45
CA GLN A 310 6.82 -32.57 -6.63
C GLN A 310 6.33 -32.35 -8.06
N MET A 311 6.69 -31.22 -8.69
CA MET A 311 6.36 -30.93 -10.09
C MET A 311 6.92 -32.00 -11.04
N VAL A 312 8.15 -32.46 -10.78
CA VAL A 312 8.79 -33.52 -11.57
C VAL A 312 8.01 -34.84 -11.48
N ILE A 313 7.57 -35.21 -10.27
CA ILE A 313 6.75 -36.42 -10.05
C ILE A 313 5.40 -36.29 -10.77
N GLU A 314 4.74 -35.14 -10.62
CA GLU A 314 3.45 -34.86 -11.25
C GLU A 314 3.54 -34.95 -12.78
N TYR A 315 4.56 -34.31 -13.36
CA TYR A 315 4.78 -34.35 -14.79
C TYR A 315 5.13 -35.76 -15.28
N ARG A 316 5.92 -36.53 -14.51
CA ARG A 316 6.22 -37.92 -14.84
C ARG A 316 4.96 -38.78 -14.90
N GLN A 317 4.00 -38.55 -14.02
CA GLN A 317 2.75 -39.31 -13.93
C GLN A 317 1.70 -38.87 -14.97
N THR A 318 1.58 -37.57 -15.21
CA THR A 318 0.44 -37.00 -15.95
C THR A 318 0.81 -36.29 -17.25
N GLY A 319 2.10 -35.99 -17.46
CA GLY A 319 2.56 -35.15 -18.57
C GLY A 319 2.14 -33.68 -18.44
N ARG A 320 1.70 -33.25 -17.25
CA ARG A 320 1.34 -31.85 -16.95
C ARG A 320 1.82 -31.45 -15.56
N ILE A 321 2.04 -30.16 -15.37
CA ILE A 321 2.37 -29.51 -14.10
C ILE A 321 1.15 -28.69 -13.69
N GLN A 322 0.28 -29.23 -12.82
CA GLN A 322 -0.94 -28.53 -12.36
C GLN A 322 -0.84 -28.09 -10.91
N VAL A 323 0.02 -28.74 -10.12
CA VAL A 323 0.40 -28.30 -8.78
C VAL A 323 -0.81 -28.18 -7.84
N ARG A 324 -1.77 -29.11 -7.94
CA ARG A 324 -3.03 -29.11 -7.17
C ARG A 324 -2.84 -29.09 -5.63
N ARG A 325 -1.64 -29.44 -5.14
CA ARG A 325 -1.34 -29.58 -3.70
C ARG A 325 -0.37 -28.54 -3.13
N LEU A 326 0.12 -27.56 -3.91
CA LEU A 326 1.06 -26.54 -3.40
C LEU A 326 0.42 -25.14 -3.46
N ALA A 327 -0.31 -24.80 -2.39
CA ALA A 327 -1.11 -23.56 -2.27
C ALA A 327 -0.31 -22.23 -2.23
N MET A 328 1.01 -22.26 -2.39
CA MET A 328 1.88 -21.07 -2.22
C MET A 328 2.70 -20.70 -3.47
N LEU A 329 2.51 -21.41 -4.58
CA LEU A 329 3.21 -21.11 -5.82
C LEU A 329 2.43 -20.12 -6.66
N ASP A 330 3.17 -19.28 -7.36
CA ASP A 330 2.61 -18.35 -8.33
C ASP A 330 1.99 -19.13 -9.50
N HIS A 331 0.68 -18.93 -9.72
CA HIS A 331 -0.07 -19.69 -10.72
C HIS A 331 0.45 -19.42 -12.13
N GLN A 332 0.90 -18.19 -12.39
CA GLN A 332 1.41 -17.79 -13.69
C GLN A 332 2.77 -18.45 -13.98
N PHE A 333 3.66 -18.52 -12.98
CA PHE A 333 4.90 -19.28 -13.07
C PHE A 333 4.67 -20.76 -13.37
N VAL A 334 3.69 -21.39 -12.70
CA VAL A 334 3.35 -22.80 -12.94
C VAL A 334 2.86 -23.01 -14.37
N GLN A 335 2.00 -22.13 -14.88
CA GLN A 335 1.53 -22.19 -16.27
C GLN A 335 2.67 -22.01 -17.28
N ASP A 336 3.52 -20.99 -17.08
CA ASP A 336 4.65 -20.72 -17.97
C ASP A 336 5.63 -21.91 -17.99
N LEU A 337 5.84 -22.56 -16.85
CA LEU A 337 6.67 -23.76 -16.73
C LEU A 337 6.04 -24.99 -17.39
N ASP A 338 4.74 -25.25 -17.18
CA ASP A 338 4.02 -26.37 -17.83
C ASP A 338 4.10 -26.25 -19.35
N GLN A 339 3.77 -25.06 -19.88
CA GLN A 339 3.79 -24.80 -21.32
C GLN A 339 5.19 -25.01 -21.90
N THR A 340 6.22 -24.41 -21.27
CA THR A 340 7.61 -24.54 -21.72
C THR A 340 8.07 -26.00 -21.68
N THR A 341 7.70 -26.73 -20.62
CA THR A 341 8.06 -28.15 -20.45
C THR A 341 7.40 -29.00 -21.52
N ARG A 342 6.10 -28.82 -21.77
CA ARG A 342 5.36 -29.58 -22.79
C ARG A 342 5.86 -29.31 -24.20
N GLU A 343 6.12 -28.05 -24.54
CA GLU A 343 6.70 -27.71 -25.84
C GLU A 343 8.08 -28.34 -26.02
N LEU A 344 8.92 -28.30 -24.99
CA LEU A 344 10.25 -28.91 -25.04
C LEU A 344 10.14 -30.44 -25.15
N ASP A 345 9.25 -31.06 -24.38
CA ASP A 345 9.02 -32.50 -24.39
C ASP A 345 8.55 -32.99 -25.76
N GLN A 346 7.56 -32.30 -26.33
CA GLN A 346 7.06 -32.59 -27.68
C GLN A 346 8.18 -32.46 -28.71
N ARG A 347 8.96 -31.37 -28.68
CA ARG A 347 10.07 -31.16 -29.60
C ARG A 347 11.12 -32.25 -29.50
N GLN A 348 11.54 -32.62 -28.29
CA GLN A 348 12.55 -33.66 -28.11
C GLN A 348 12.01 -35.05 -28.48
N THR A 349 10.72 -35.30 -28.24
CA THR A 349 10.04 -36.52 -28.68
C THR A 349 10.02 -36.63 -30.20
N THR A 350 9.59 -35.58 -30.91
CA THR A 350 9.62 -35.53 -32.38
C THR A 350 11.04 -35.76 -32.90
N ARG A 351 12.01 -35.03 -32.34
CA ARG A 351 13.42 -35.15 -32.72
C ARG A 351 13.98 -36.54 -32.51
N PHE A 352 13.61 -37.22 -31.42
CA PHE A 352 14.06 -38.59 -31.18
C PHE A 352 13.62 -39.52 -32.31
N TYR A 353 12.35 -39.49 -32.71
CA TYR A 353 11.84 -40.35 -33.78
C TYR A 353 12.36 -39.95 -35.17
N ASP A 354 12.56 -38.65 -35.43
CA ASP A 354 13.23 -38.17 -36.65
C ASP A 354 14.68 -38.69 -36.71
N ASP A 355 15.40 -38.66 -35.58
CA ASP A 355 16.77 -39.16 -35.49
C ASP A 355 16.84 -40.68 -35.62
N VAL A 356 15.88 -41.43 -35.08
CA VAL A 356 15.78 -42.90 -35.32
C VAL A 356 15.62 -43.16 -36.81
N PHE A 357 14.63 -42.53 -37.45
CA PHE A 357 14.36 -42.68 -38.88
C PHE A 357 15.58 -42.31 -39.73
N ASN A 358 16.15 -41.12 -39.51
CA ASN A 358 17.30 -40.64 -40.25
C ASN A 358 18.54 -41.51 -40.02
N SER A 359 18.75 -42.01 -38.80
CA SER A 359 19.90 -42.85 -38.50
C SER A 359 19.85 -44.23 -39.15
N CYS A 360 18.65 -44.76 -39.41
CA CYS A 360 18.47 -46.07 -40.05
C CYS A 360 18.39 -45.96 -41.58
N TRP A 361 17.76 -44.91 -42.11
CA TRP A 361 17.48 -44.84 -43.55
C TRP A 361 17.78 -43.49 -44.19
N GLY A 362 17.43 -42.39 -43.51
CA GLY A 362 17.51 -41.06 -44.12
C GLY A 362 18.94 -40.61 -44.43
N TRP A 363 19.87 -40.71 -43.47
CA TRP A 363 21.22 -40.20 -43.63
C TRP A 363 22.15 -41.20 -44.31
N THR A 364 22.97 -40.68 -45.20
CA THR A 364 24.10 -41.41 -45.77
C THR A 364 25.31 -41.31 -44.85
N TYR A 365 25.72 -42.44 -44.26
CA TYR A 365 26.91 -42.48 -43.41
C TYR A 365 28.13 -42.97 -44.21
N HIS A 366 29.16 -42.13 -44.28
CA HIS A 366 30.44 -42.49 -44.91
C HIS A 366 31.27 -43.47 -44.06
N GLN A 367 30.97 -43.57 -42.76
CA GLN A 367 31.65 -44.46 -41.83
C GLN A 367 30.63 -45.10 -40.88
N ALA A 368 30.61 -46.43 -40.79
CA ALA A 368 29.71 -47.18 -39.91
C ALA A 368 29.86 -46.78 -38.43
N ALA A 369 31.06 -46.36 -38.02
CA ALA A 369 31.31 -45.86 -36.66
C ALA A 369 30.47 -44.63 -36.30
N ASN A 370 30.20 -43.74 -37.28
CA ASN A 370 29.39 -42.54 -37.05
C ASN A 370 27.91 -42.88 -36.84
N GLN A 371 27.39 -43.88 -37.56
CA GLN A 371 26.03 -44.39 -37.39
C GLN A 371 25.84 -45.06 -36.04
N ARG A 372 26.78 -45.94 -35.67
CA ARG A 372 26.81 -46.60 -34.36
C ARG A 372 26.89 -45.58 -33.21
N ALA A 373 27.66 -44.50 -33.37
CA ALA A 373 27.75 -43.43 -32.39
C ALA A 373 26.42 -42.66 -32.22
N ASP A 374 25.66 -42.45 -33.30
CA ASP A 374 24.33 -41.84 -33.20
C ASP A 374 23.31 -42.74 -32.51
N TRP A 375 23.34 -44.05 -32.78
CA TRP A 375 22.52 -45.01 -32.03
C TRP A 375 22.89 -45.03 -30.54
N GLN A 376 24.19 -45.03 -30.21
CA GLN A 376 24.64 -44.92 -28.82
C GLN A 376 24.13 -43.62 -28.16
N ARG A 377 24.17 -42.49 -28.87
CA ARG A 377 23.60 -41.23 -28.41
C ARG A 377 22.10 -41.35 -28.16
N LEU A 378 21.34 -41.96 -29.07
CA LEU A 378 19.90 -42.17 -28.92
C LEU A 378 19.58 -43.05 -27.70
N LEU A 379 20.37 -44.09 -27.44
CA LEU A 379 20.23 -44.97 -26.27
C LEU A 379 20.41 -44.24 -24.92
N THR A 380 21.09 -43.09 -24.90
CA THR A 380 21.19 -42.26 -23.67
C THR A 380 19.91 -41.48 -23.35
N THR A 381 18.94 -41.47 -24.26
CA THR A 381 17.70 -40.70 -24.10
C THR A 381 16.60 -41.52 -23.44
N ARG A 382 15.64 -40.84 -22.80
CA ARG A 382 14.53 -41.52 -22.10
C ARG A 382 13.61 -42.31 -23.03
N TRP A 383 13.54 -41.97 -24.31
CA TRP A 383 12.68 -42.65 -25.29
C TRP A 383 13.26 -43.99 -25.74
N ALA A 384 14.55 -44.21 -25.50
CA ALA A 384 15.27 -45.43 -25.87
C ALA A 384 15.47 -46.41 -24.70
N SER A 385 14.79 -46.22 -23.56
CA SER A 385 15.02 -47.01 -22.33
C SER A 385 14.83 -48.52 -22.48
N GLN A 386 14.09 -48.96 -23.50
CA GLN A 386 13.88 -50.38 -23.82
C GLN A 386 14.57 -50.82 -25.12
N LEU A 387 15.34 -49.93 -25.75
CA LEU A 387 16.04 -50.22 -27.00
C LEU A 387 17.46 -50.70 -26.71
N THR A 388 18.00 -51.46 -27.64
CA THR A 388 19.39 -51.90 -27.60
C THR A 388 20.08 -51.52 -28.90
N LEU A 389 21.40 -51.63 -28.94
CA LEU A 389 22.14 -51.39 -30.18
C LEU A 389 21.73 -52.38 -31.28
N THR A 390 21.54 -53.65 -30.90
CA THR A 390 21.09 -54.71 -31.81
C THR A 390 19.72 -54.43 -32.39
N TRP A 391 18.83 -53.78 -31.63
CA TRP A 391 17.53 -53.34 -32.14
C TRP A 391 17.68 -52.35 -33.30
N PHE A 392 18.62 -51.39 -33.19
CA PHE A 392 18.90 -50.43 -34.26
C PHE A 392 19.55 -51.09 -35.48
N GLU A 393 20.50 -52.01 -35.26
CA GLU A 393 21.15 -52.78 -36.33
C GLU A 393 20.09 -53.55 -37.14
N GLN A 394 19.22 -54.32 -36.48
CA GLN A 394 18.16 -55.10 -37.13
C GLN A 394 17.11 -54.23 -37.84
N LEU A 395 16.79 -53.07 -37.28
CA LEU A 395 15.87 -52.12 -37.92
C LEU A 395 16.50 -51.52 -39.19
N CYS A 396 17.79 -51.19 -39.14
CA CYS A 396 18.54 -50.63 -40.26
C CYS A 396 18.65 -51.62 -41.45
N ASP A 397 18.65 -52.92 -41.18
CA ASP A 397 18.69 -53.97 -42.22
C ASP A 397 17.40 -54.02 -43.07
N GLN A 398 16.31 -53.40 -42.61
CA GLN A 398 15.04 -53.34 -43.34
C GLN A 398 15.10 -52.24 -44.41
N SER A 399 14.88 -52.58 -45.67
CA SER A 399 15.15 -51.69 -46.82
C SER A 399 13.91 -51.20 -47.57
N THR A 400 12.72 -51.73 -47.25
CA THR A 400 11.45 -51.32 -47.87
C THR A 400 10.42 -50.95 -46.81
N VAL A 401 9.52 -50.00 -47.12
CA VAL A 401 8.48 -49.53 -46.18
C VAL A 401 7.68 -50.70 -45.59
N THR A 402 7.27 -51.66 -46.43
CA THR A 402 6.50 -52.84 -45.98
C THR A 402 7.27 -53.74 -45.01
N GLN A 403 8.58 -53.97 -45.27
CA GLN A 403 9.43 -54.73 -44.34
C GLN A 403 9.59 -53.99 -43.01
N ILE A 404 9.82 -52.67 -43.08
CA ILE A 404 9.98 -51.82 -41.90
C ILE A 404 8.71 -51.85 -41.04
N GLU A 405 7.53 -51.63 -41.62
CA GLU A 405 6.25 -51.65 -40.90
C GLU A 405 5.97 -53.01 -40.26
N THR A 406 6.24 -54.10 -40.98
CA THR A 406 6.08 -55.47 -40.47
C THR A 406 7.01 -55.71 -39.29
N TRP A 407 8.28 -55.31 -39.41
CA TRP A 407 9.27 -55.49 -38.35
C TRP A 407 8.92 -54.67 -37.10
N LEU A 408 8.51 -53.41 -37.28
CA LEU A 408 8.05 -52.54 -36.19
C LEU A 408 6.83 -53.15 -35.48
N GLY A 409 5.90 -53.74 -36.24
CA GLY A 409 4.74 -54.45 -35.70
C GLY A 409 5.10 -55.55 -34.68
N ALA A 410 6.22 -56.25 -34.90
CA ALA A 410 6.67 -57.34 -34.05
C ALA A 410 7.65 -56.92 -32.93
N HIS A 411 8.45 -55.87 -33.13
CA HIS A 411 9.60 -55.57 -32.27
C HIS A 411 9.59 -54.17 -31.64
N ALA A 412 8.59 -53.34 -31.94
CA ALA A 412 8.52 -51.96 -31.44
C ALA A 412 7.27 -51.73 -30.57
N THR A 413 7.34 -50.75 -29.67
CA THR A 413 6.17 -50.32 -28.88
C THR A 413 5.13 -49.64 -29.79
N GLU A 414 3.86 -49.64 -29.40
CA GLU A 414 2.79 -48.96 -30.14
C GLU A 414 3.10 -47.49 -30.48
N THR A 415 3.81 -46.79 -29.58
CA THR A 415 4.20 -45.39 -29.83
C THR A 415 5.28 -45.30 -30.90
N MET A 416 6.29 -46.18 -30.85
CA MET A 416 7.34 -46.24 -31.87
C MET A 416 6.76 -46.63 -33.25
N GLN A 417 5.88 -47.62 -33.29
CA GLN A 417 5.17 -48.03 -34.52
C GLN A 417 4.42 -46.86 -35.14
N ARG A 418 3.60 -46.17 -34.35
CA ARG A 418 2.81 -45.03 -34.82
C ARG A 418 3.68 -43.85 -35.28
N GLU A 419 4.73 -43.51 -34.54
CA GLU A 419 5.57 -42.35 -34.85
C GLU A 419 6.48 -42.59 -36.06
N LEU A 420 7.07 -43.78 -36.18
CA LEU A 420 7.84 -44.14 -37.38
C LEU A 420 6.93 -44.41 -38.58
N GLY A 421 5.77 -45.04 -38.38
CA GLY A 421 4.77 -45.23 -39.45
C GLY A 421 4.31 -43.93 -40.09
N ARG A 422 4.06 -42.88 -39.29
CA ARG A 422 3.77 -41.53 -39.83
C ARG A 422 4.90 -40.98 -40.71
N ARG A 423 6.16 -41.22 -40.33
CA ARG A 423 7.33 -40.75 -41.06
C ARG A 423 7.55 -41.52 -42.36
N LEU A 424 7.35 -42.83 -42.32
CA LEU A 424 7.39 -43.72 -43.49
C LEU A 424 6.30 -43.35 -44.49
N ALA A 425 5.07 -43.09 -44.03
CA ALA A 425 3.98 -42.64 -44.89
C ALA A 425 4.25 -41.27 -45.53
N ALA A 426 4.91 -40.36 -44.82
CA ALA A 426 5.27 -39.04 -45.32
C ALA A 426 6.51 -39.05 -46.24
N ASN A 427 7.42 -40.03 -46.07
CA ASN A 427 8.68 -40.14 -46.81
C ASN A 427 8.87 -41.59 -47.31
N PRO A 428 8.09 -42.04 -48.31
CA PRO A 428 8.13 -43.43 -48.78
C PRO A 428 9.46 -43.79 -49.47
N GLU A 429 10.19 -42.81 -49.98
CA GLU A 429 11.53 -42.98 -50.58
C GLU A 429 12.65 -43.09 -49.53
N LEU A 430 12.30 -43.05 -48.24
CA LEU A 430 13.24 -43.12 -47.12
C LEU A 430 14.30 -41.99 -47.11
N GLY A 431 13.99 -40.84 -47.71
CA GLY A 431 14.86 -39.67 -47.73
C GLY A 431 15.00 -38.97 -46.38
N VAL A 432 16.01 -38.09 -46.25
CA VAL A 432 16.31 -37.35 -45.03
C VAL A 432 15.11 -36.51 -44.57
N ILE A 433 14.72 -36.67 -43.30
CA ILE A 433 13.82 -35.73 -42.62
C ILE A 433 14.66 -34.53 -42.17
N ALA A 434 14.57 -33.43 -42.92
CA ALA A 434 15.33 -32.22 -42.67
C ALA A 434 14.96 -31.58 -41.32
N ARG A 435 15.98 -31.16 -40.57
CA ARG A 435 15.82 -30.56 -39.25
C ARG A 435 15.59 -29.05 -39.35
N GLN A 436 14.63 -28.55 -38.58
CA GLN A 436 14.32 -27.11 -38.54
C GLN A 436 15.10 -26.32 -37.49
N ARG A 437 15.95 -26.99 -36.70
CA ARG A 437 16.81 -26.38 -35.68
C ARG A 437 18.16 -27.05 -35.65
N LEU A 438 19.18 -26.27 -35.32
CA LEU A 438 20.57 -26.69 -35.27
C LEU A 438 21.23 -26.15 -34.00
N THR A 439 21.86 -27.03 -33.22
CA THR A 439 22.73 -26.65 -32.11
C THR A 439 24.19 -26.55 -32.55
N LYS A 440 25.03 -25.83 -31.79
CA LYS A 440 26.48 -25.70 -32.07
C LYS A 440 27.19 -27.05 -32.17
N GLY A 441 26.87 -28.00 -31.27
CA GLY A 441 27.47 -29.33 -31.31
C GLY A 441 27.03 -30.17 -32.53
N GLU A 442 25.82 -29.94 -33.03
CA GLU A 442 25.36 -30.58 -34.27
C GLU A 442 26.06 -30.02 -35.49
N LEU A 443 26.25 -28.69 -35.56
CA LEU A 443 27.01 -28.07 -36.64
C LEU A 443 28.44 -28.61 -36.67
N GLN A 444 29.10 -28.71 -35.52
CA GLN A 444 30.43 -29.31 -35.40
C GLN A 444 30.45 -30.78 -35.85
N THR A 445 29.40 -31.53 -35.51
CA THR A 445 29.27 -32.93 -35.91
C THR A 445 29.07 -33.07 -37.41
N PHE A 446 28.21 -32.23 -38.01
CA PHE A 446 28.02 -32.14 -39.45
C PHE A 446 29.35 -31.84 -40.15
N CYS A 447 30.04 -30.75 -39.75
CA CYS A 447 31.33 -30.36 -40.34
C CYS A 447 32.35 -31.50 -40.28
N ARG A 448 32.49 -32.18 -39.15
CA ARG A 448 33.44 -33.28 -38.98
C ARG A 448 33.10 -34.50 -39.86
N ARG A 449 31.83 -34.76 -40.13
CA ARG A 449 31.38 -35.93 -40.89
C ARG A 449 31.41 -35.71 -42.40
N GLU A 450 31.00 -34.53 -42.85
CA GLU A 450 30.77 -34.25 -44.27
C GLU A 450 31.93 -33.54 -44.97
N LEU A 451 32.82 -32.87 -44.23
CA LEU A 451 33.90 -32.09 -44.83
C LEU A 451 34.84 -32.95 -45.68
N ALA A 452 35.37 -34.04 -45.10
CA ALA A 452 36.37 -34.89 -45.76
C ALA A 452 35.80 -35.68 -46.96
N THR A 453 34.47 -35.77 -47.06
CA THR A 453 33.78 -36.54 -48.09
C THR A 453 33.10 -35.63 -49.13
N SER A 454 33.21 -34.31 -49.00
CA SER A 454 32.65 -33.34 -49.95
C SER A 454 33.74 -32.84 -50.89
N GLU A 455 33.67 -33.24 -52.16
CA GLU A 455 34.66 -32.88 -53.18
C GLU A 455 34.66 -31.39 -53.51
N THR A 456 33.49 -30.75 -53.43
CA THR A 456 33.37 -29.31 -53.62
C THR A 456 32.63 -28.64 -52.46
N MET A 457 32.81 -27.32 -52.35
CA MET A 457 32.05 -26.47 -51.42
C MET A 457 30.54 -26.52 -51.72
N ALA A 458 30.16 -26.66 -53.00
CA ALA A 458 28.76 -26.77 -53.40
C ALA A 458 28.14 -28.06 -52.86
N ASP A 459 28.86 -29.19 -52.93
CA ASP A 459 28.40 -30.47 -52.38
C ASP A 459 28.25 -30.39 -50.85
N PHE A 460 29.20 -29.74 -50.18
CA PHE A 460 29.16 -29.56 -48.73
C PHE A 460 27.93 -28.75 -48.28
N ASN A 461 27.63 -27.65 -48.97
CA ASN A 461 26.43 -26.84 -48.69
C ASN A 461 25.14 -27.57 -49.10
N GLN A 462 25.13 -28.31 -50.20
CA GLN A 462 23.97 -29.09 -50.63
C GLN A 462 23.62 -30.19 -49.61
N ARG A 463 24.62 -30.88 -49.05
CA ARG A 463 24.41 -31.86 -47.98
C ARG A 463 23.89 -31.20 -46.71
N PHE A 464 24.34 -29.98 -46.41
CA PHE A 464 23.79 -29.21 -45.29
C PHE A 464 22.30 -28.91 -45.52
N ASP A 465 21.92 -28.48 -46.72
CA ASP A 465 20.53 -28.18 -47.07
C ASP A 465 19.63 -29.41 -47.01
N GLN A 466 20.12 -30.57 -47.43
CA GLN A 466 19.38 -31.84 -47.31
C GLN A 466 19.09 -32.20 -45.85
N GLN A 467 20.02 -31.89 -44.93
CA GLN A 467 19.88 -32.25 -43.52
C GLN A 467 19.18 -31.18 -42.68
N TYR A 468 19.19 -29.91 -43.11
CA TYR A 468 18.72 -28.77 -42.32
C TYR A 468 17.92 -27.77 -43.16
N HIS A 469 16.66 -27.55 -42.76
CA HIS A 469 15.78 -26.53 -43.30
C HIS A 469 15.48 -25.48 -42.23
N LEU A 470 16.43 -24.57 -41.99
CA LEU A 470 16.31 -23.52 -40.98
C LEU A 470 15.55 -22.30 -41.53
N ALA A 471 15.25 -21.34 -40.65
CA ALA A 471 14.71 -20.05 -41.09
C ALA A 471 15.69 -19.38 -42.07
N MET A 472 15.15 -18.73 -43.11
CA MET A 472 15.91 -18.23 -44.26
C MET A 472 17.16 -17.42 -43.87
N GLU A 473 17.03 -16.46 -42.95
CA GLU A 473 18.15 -15.64 -42.47
C GLU A 473 19.25 -16.49 -41.82
N ARG A 474 18.85 -17.48 -41.02
CA ARG A 474 19.79 -18.36 -40.31
C ARG A 474 20.44 -19.37 -41.26
N GLN A 475 19.72 -19.84 -42.26
CA GLN A 475 20.25 -20.72 -43.30
C GLN A 475 21.35 -19.98 -44.07
N ALA A 476 21.08 -18.75 -44.54
CA ALA A 476 22.05 -17.93 -45.27
C ALA A 476 23.33 -17.64 -44.46
N GLU A 477 23.19 -17.28 -43.17
CA GLU A 477 24.33 -17.06 -42.27
C GLU A 477 25.20 -18.31 -42.11
N LEU A 478 24.57 -19.48 -42.01
CA LEU A 478 25.29 -20.74 -41.85
C LEU A 478 25.95 -21.18 -43.15
N HIS A 479 25.34 -20.93 -44.31
CA HIS A 479 25.97 -21.14 -45.62
C HIS A 479 27.27 -20.35 -45.75
N GLU A 480 27.27 -19.07 -45.38
CA GLU A 480 28.48 -18.26 -45.36
C GLU A 480 29.53 -18.87 -44.42
N THR A 481 29.13 -19.25 -43.21
CA THR A 481 30.02 -19.87 -42.21
C THR A 481 30.62 -21.19 -42.68
N LEU A 482 29.82 -22.06 -43.30
CA LEU A 482 30.22 -23.36 -43.82
C LEU A 482 31.16 -23.22 -45.02
N SER A 483 30.87 -22.26 -45.91
CA SER A 483 31.72 -21.94 -47.07
C SER A 483 33.11 -21.49 -46.62
N TYR A 484 33.19 -20.58 -45.65
CA TYR A 484 34.47 -20.18 -45.06
C TYR A 484 35.19 -21.33 -44.37
N PHE A 485 34.47 -22.15 -43.59
CA PHE A 485 35.05 -23.29 -42.91
C PHE A 485 35.63 -24.32 -43.91
N TYR A 486 34.92 -24.57 -45.01
CA TYR A 486 35.37 -25.46 -46.07
C TYR A 486 36.68 -24.98 -46.70
N VAL A 487 36.73 -23.70 -47.11
CA VAL A 487 37.93 -23.09 -47.71
C VAL A 487 39.10 -23.12 -46.72
N ALA A 488 38.87 -22.78 -45.45
CA ALA A 488 39.89 -22.73 -44.40
C ALA A 488 40.59 -24.08 -44.12
N GLN A 489 39.91 -25.18 -44.38
CA GLN A 489 40.44 -26.54 -44.19
C GLN A 489 41.13 -27.09 -45.45
N HIS A 490 40.84 -26.52 -46.63
CA HIS A 490 41.40 -26.96 -47.91
C HIS A 490 42.45 -26.00 -48.50
N SER A 491 42.63 -24.80 -47.93
CA SER A 491 43.69 -23.87 -48.35
C SER A 491 44.98 -24.09 -47.55
N GLU A 492 46.10 -24.36 -48.22
CA GLU A 492 47.43 -24.52 -47.58
C GLU A 492 47.99 -23.22 -46.98
N THR A 493 47.48 -22.05 -47.38
CA THR A 493 47.95 -20.75 -46.90
C THR A 493 46.99 -20.14 -45.87
N ASP A 494 47.46 -20.11 -44.63
CA ASP A 494 46.93 -19.36 -43.48
C ASP A 494 45.82 -20.02 -42.63
N HIS A 495 46.06 -21.29 -42.31
CA HIS A 495 45.25 -22.12 -41.41
C HIS A 495 44.99 -21.49 -40.02
N GLN A 496 45.91 -20.67 -39.50
CA GLN A 496 45.78 -20.07 -38.16
C GLN A 496 44.82 -18.89 -38.11
N THR A 497 44.78 -18.03 -39.13
CA THR A 497 43.91 -16.85 -39.17
C THR A 497 42.44 -17.25 -39.35
N ALA A 498 42.18 -18.27 -40.16
CA ALA A 498 40.83 -18.79 -40.38
C ALA A 498 40.26 -19.53 -39.15
N ILE A 499 41.06 -20.35 -38.47
CA ILE A 499 40.66 -21.02 -37.22
C ILE A 499 40.38 -20.00 -36.11
N ARG A 500 41.21 -18.95 -35.96
CA ARG A 500 41.01 -17.90 -34.95
C ARG A 500 39.70 -17.14 -35.16
N ARG A 501 39.29 -16.92 -36.41
CA ARG A 501 38.06 -16.19 -36.73
C ARG A 501 36.81 -17.08 -36.64
N PHE A 502 36.93 -18.38 -36.96
CA PHE A 502 35.89 -19.36 -36.65
C PHE A 502 35.66 -19.49 -35.13
N GLN A 503 36.74 -19.55 -34.34
CA GLN A 503 36.66 -19.53 -32.88
C GLN A 503 36.01 -18.23 -32.38
N TRP A 504 36.38 -17.07 -32.94
CA TRP A 504 35.78 -15.78 -32.59
C TRP A 504 34.27 -15.72 -32.87
N LEU A 505 33.81 -16.19 -34.05
CA LEU A 505 32.39 -16.29 -34.39
C LEU A 505 31.62 -17.27 -33.49
N LEU A 506 32.29 -18.29 -32.98
CA LEU A 506 31.75 -19.26 -32.03
C LEU A 506 31.77 -18.79 -30.56
N GLU A 507 32.58 -17.80 -30.20
CA GLU A 507 32.74 -17.27 -28.84
C GLU A 507 31.95 -15.98 -28.58
N HIS A 508 31.72 -15.14 -29.60
CA HIS A 508 31.04 -13.85 -29.47
C HIS A 508 29.53 -13.90 -29.80
N ARG A 509 28.92 -15.09 -29.79
CA ARG A 509 27.47 -15.35 -29.90
C ARG A 509 27.09 -16.55 -29.03
#